data_AF-A0ABD3PW95-F1
#
_entry.id   AF-A0ABD3PW95-F1
#
_cell.length_a   1.000
_cell.length_b   1.000
_cell.length_c   1.000
_cell.angle_alpha   90.00
_cell.angle_beta   90.00
_cell.angle_gamma   90.00
#
_symmetry.space_group_name_H-M   'P 1'
#
loop_
_entity.id
_entity.type
_entity.pdbx_description
1 polymer ?
#
loop_
_entity_poly.entity_id
_entity_poly.type
_entity_poly.pdbx_seq_one_letter_code
_entity_poly.pdbx_strand_id
1 'polypeptide(L)' 'MSIPAPVATGTFLYLIMGVVLLALVFASRLTGRLSKDNADIANVVVVIATIATWLFWLCAWMHQWHPLIKPIYGE' A
#
# COMPACT_ATOMS: atom_id res chain seq x y z
N MET A 1 -4.13 22.30 11.40
CA MET A 1 -4.93 21.37 10.58
C MET A 1 -4.40 19.97 10.85
N SER A 2 -5.21 19.09 11.46
CA SER A 2 -4.80 17.71 11.77
C SER A 2 -4.94 16.82 10.55
N ILE A 3 -4.04 15.86 10.37
CA ILE A 3 -4.14 14.85 9.30
C ILE A 3 -5.41 14.01 9.54
N PRO A 4 -6.26 13.77 8.53
CA PRO A 4 -7.43 12.93 8.68
C PRO A 4 -7.06 11.52 9.16
N ALA A 5 -7.82 11.00 10.13
CA ALA A 5 -7.59 9.66 10.66
C ALA A 5 -7.54 8.56 9.57
N PRO A 6 -8.42 8.55 8.54
CA PRO A 6 -8.32 7.55 7.47
C PRO A 6 -6.99 7.60 6.70
N VAL A 7 -6.48 8.80 6.42
CA VAL A 7 -5.20 9.00 5.72
C VAL A 7 -4.04 8.49 6.56
N ALA A 8 -4.01 8.84 7.85
CA ALA A 8 -2.99 8.38 8.77
C ALA A 8 -3.01 6.85 8.89
N THR A 9 -4.18 6.27 9.20
CA THR A 9 -4.34 4.81 9.35
C THR A 9 -3.96 4.07 8.07
N GLY A 10 -4.48 4.47 6.91
CA GLY A 10 -4.17 3.80 5.65
C GLY A 10 -2.69 3.90 5.30
N THR A 11 -2.05 5.05 5.51
CA THR A 11 -0.61 5.22 5.27
C THR A 11 0.23 4.29 6.13
N PHE A 12 -0.08 4.17 7.42
CA PHE A 12 0.63 3.23 8.30
C PHE A 12 0.35 1.77 7.94
N LEU A 13 -0.88 1.42 7.52
CA LEU A 13 -1.20 0.06 7.09
C LEU A 13 -0.42 -0.34 5.84
N TYR A 14 -0.37 0.52 4.81
CA TYR A 14 0.43 0.25 3.61
C TYR A 14 1.92 0.17 3.92
N LEU A 15 2.44 1.03 4.81
CA LEU A 15 3.83 0.96 5.27
C LEU A 15 4.14 -0.36 5.99
N ILE A 16 3.33 -0.74 6.97
CA ILE A 16 3.49 -1.99 7.73
C ILE A 16 3.40 -3.20 6.78
N MET A 17 2.45 -3.19 5.86
CA MET A 17 2.31 -4.25 4.85
C MET A 17 3.57 -4.38 3.99
N GLY A 18 4.13 -3.27 3.49
CA GLY A 18 5.38 -3.30 2.73
C GLY A 18 6.55 -3.87 3.53
N VAL A 19 6.70 -3.45 4.79
CA VAL A 19 7.75 -3.96 5.70
C VAL A 19 7.57 -5.47 5.96
N VAL A 20 6.35 -5.92 6.22
CA VAL A 20 6.04 -7.34 6.44
C VAL A 20 6.37 -8.16 5.20
N LEU A 21 6.00 -7.69 4.01
CA LEU A 21 6.30 -8.38 2.75
C LEU A 21 7.81 -8.48 2.49
N LEU A 22 8.59 -7.41 2.74
CA LEU A 22 10.05 -7.46 2.65
C LEU A 22 10.67 -8.43 3.67
N ALA A 23 10.16 -8.45 4.90
CA ALA A 23 10.59 -9.42 5.91
C ALA A 23 10.30 -10.87 5.48
N LEU A 24 9.17 -11.12 4.82
CA LEU A 24 8.83 -12.43 4.26
C LEU A 24 9.73 -12.82 3.08
N VAL A 25 10.14 -11.88 2.23
CA VAL A 25 11.13 -12.13 1.17
C VAL A 25 12.46 -12.57 1.80
N PHE A 26 12.92 -11.85 2.83
CA PHE A 26 14.14 -12.18 3.56
C PHE A 26 14.05 -13.56 4.24
N ALA A 27 12.96 -13.84 4.96
CA ALA A 27 12.72 -15.13 5.59
C ALA A 27 12.65 -16.29 4.56
N SER A 28 12.02 -16.05 3.41
CA SER A 28 11.97 -17.02 2.31
C SER A 28 13.36 -17.29 1.71
N ARG A 29 14.21 -16.26 1.64
CA ARG A 29 15.61 -16.40 1.21
C ARG A 29 16.45 -17.19 2.22
N LEU A 30 16.26 -16.95 3.52
CA LEU A 30 16.96 -17.67 4.59
C LEU A 30 16.56 -19.15 4.65
N THR A 31 15.28 -19.45 4.46
CA THR A 31 14.77 -20.83 4.49
C THR A 31 15.01 -21.62 3.21
N GLY A 32 15.71 -21.05 2.22
CA GLY A 32 16.00 -21.68 0.93
C GLY A 32 14.77 -21.86 0.02
N ARG A 33 13.63 -21.26 0.38
CA ARG A 33 12.39 -21.30 -0.42
C ARG A 33 12.42 -20.36 -1.63
N LEU A 34 13.32 -19.39 -1.63
CA LEU A 34 13.48 -18.40 -2.70
C LEU A 34 14.93 -18.34 -3.15
N SER A 35 15.15 -18.42 -4.46
CA SER A 35 16.47 -18.20 -5.06
C SER A 35 16.94 -16.76 -4.85
N LYS A 36 18.24 -16.51 -4.98
CA LYS A 36 18.79 -15.15 -4.87
C LYS A 36 18.18 -14.21 -5.90
N ASP A 37 18.17 -14.61 -7.17
CA ASP A 37 17.66 -13.77 -8.27
C ASP A 37 16.19 -13.39 -8.05
N ASN A 38 15.37 -14.34 -7.61
CA ASN A 38 13.96 -14.06 -7.30
C ASN A 38 13.79 -13.17 -6.07
N ALA A 39 14.67 -13.28 -5.07
CA ALA A 39 14.66 -12.39 -3.90
C ALA A 39 15.04 -10.96 -4.28
N ASP A 40 16.04 -10.77 -5.15
CA ASP A 40 16.46 -9.46 -5.64
C ASP A 40 15.34 -8.78 -6.45
N ILE A 41 14.65 -9.55 -7.31
CA ILE A 41 13.46 -9.07 -8.02
C ILE A 41 12.34 -8.71 -7.02
N ALA A 42 12.05 -9.59 -6.06
CA ALA A 42 10.99 -9.36 -5.09
C ALA A 42 11.23 -8.13 -4.22
N ASN A 43 12.48 -7.87 -3.82
CA ASN A 43 12.85 -6.66 -3.07
C ASN A 43 12.48 -5.38 -3.81
N VAL A 44 12.67 -5.34 -5.12
CA VAL A 44 12.31 -4.18 -5.96
C VAL A 44 10.80 -4.11 -6.17
N VAL A 45 10.18 -5.23 -6.55
CA VAL A 45 8.75 -5.29 -6.89
C VAL A 45 7.87 -4.96 -5.68
N VAL A 46 8.18 -5.49 -4.50
CA VAL A 46 7.40 -5.23 -3.28
C VAL A 46 7.41 -3.74 -2.93
N VAL A 47 8.55 -3.07 -3.03
CA VAL A 47 8.66 -1.63 -2.73
C VAL A 47 7.84 -0.81 -3.73
N ILE A 48 8.03 -1.05 -5.03
CA ILE A 48 7.31 -0.32 -6.09
C ILE A 48 5.79 -0.57 -5.97
N ALA A 49 5.37 -1.81 -5.78
CA ALA A 49 3.96 -2.17 -5.64
C ALA A 49 3.33 -1.54 -4.39
N THR A 50 4.04 -1.53 -3.25
CA THR A 50 3.54 -0.89 -2.01
C THR A 50 3.29 0.60 -2.23
N ILE A 51 4.23 1.31 -2.85
CA ILE A 51 4.10 2.75 -3.12
C ILE A 51 2.98 2.99 -4.15
N ALA A 52 2.94 2.23 -5.24
CA ALA A 52 1.94 2.40 -6.30
C ALA A 52 0.51 2.16 -5.78
N THR A 53 0.31 1.10 -4.99
CA THR A 53 -1.01 0.78 -4.43
C THR A 53 -1.43 1.77 -3.34
N TRP A 54 -0.49 2.26 -2.51
CA TRP A 54 -0.76 3.34 -1.57
C TRP A 54 -1.16 4.64 -2.29
N LEU A 55 -0.43 5.03 -3.35
CA LEU A 55 -0.76 6.21 -4.16
C LEU A 55 -2.14 6.09 -4.79
N PHE A 56 -2.46 4.94 -5.38
CA PHE A 56 -3.76 4.70 -6.00
C PHE A 56 -4.90 4.84 -4.98
N TRP A 57 -4.75 4.22 -3.81
CA TRP A 57 -5.71 4.34 -2.71
C TRP A 57 -5.84 5.78 -2.20
N LEU A 58 -4.72 6.47 -1.98
CA LEU A 58 -4.70 7.84 -1.49
C LEU A 58 -5.44 8.77 -2.46
N CYS A 59 -5.16 8.65 -3.76
CA CYS A 59 -5.87 9.39 -4.80
C CYS A 59 -7.38 9.10 -4.74
N ALA A 60 -7.80 7.84 -4.70
CA ALA A 60 -9.22 7.48 -4.62
C ALA A 60 -9.91 8.09 -3.39
N TRP A 61 -9.23 8.07 -2.24
CA TRP A 61 -9.75 8.68 -1.01
C TRP A 61 -9.83 10.21 -1.12
N MET A 62 -8.80 10.87 -1.65
CA MET A 62 -8.78 12.32 -1.85
C MET A 62 -9.87 12.81 -2.82
N HIS A 63 -10.21 12.03 -3.85
CA HIS A 63 -11.31 12.38 -4.77
C HIS A 63 -12.67 12.43 -4.07
N GLN A 64 -12.83 11.72 -2.95
CA GLN A 64 -14.05 11.73 -2.14
C GLN A 64 -13.96 12.71 -0.97
N TRP A 65 -12.78 13.31 -0.72
CA TRP A 65 -12.59 14.25 0.38
C TRP A 65 -13.12 15.62 -0.02
N HIS A 66 -14.14 16.10 0.70
CA HIS A 66 -14.89 17.32 0.38
C HIS A 66 -15.55 17.27 -1.01
N PRO A 67 -16.50 16.35 -1.23
CA PRO A 67 -17.09 16.13 -2.55
C PRO A 67 -17.96 17.33 -2.96
N LEU A 68 -17.84 17.73 -4.23
CA LEU A 68 -18.65 18.79 -4.83
C LEU A 68 -19.98 18.27 -5.39
N ILE A 69 -20.05 16.97 -5.66
CA ILE A 69 -21.22 16.27 -6.17
C ILE A 69 -21.68 15.23 -5.17
N LYS A 70 -22.99 15.00 -5.11
CA LYS A 70 -23.60 13.93 -4.32
C LYS A 70 -24.43 13.01 -5.23
N PRO A 71 -24.60 11.73 -4.89
CA PRO A 71 -25.50 10.86 -5.63
C PRO A 71 -26.93 11.42 -5.68
N ILE A 72 -27.61 11.24 -6.81
CA ILE A 72 -29.03 11.53 -6.96
C ILE A 72 -29.76 10.20 -6.73
N TYR A 73 -30.57 10.16 -5.68
CA TYR A 73 -31.48 9.05 -5.43
C TYR A 73 -32.82 9.44 -6.05
N GLY A 74 -33.28 8.73 -7.08
CA GLY A 74 -34.66 8.86 -7.55
C GLY A 74 -35.61 8.29 -6.49
N GLU A 75 -36.88 8.71 -6.53
CA GLU A 75 -37.95 8.01 -5.78
C GLU A 75 -38.09 6.56 -6.27
#